data_AF-A0A536SZR2-F1
#
_entry.id   AF-A0A536SZR2-F1
#
_cell.length_a   1.000
_cell.length_b   1.000
_cell.length_c   1.000
_cell.angle_alpha   90.00
_cell.angle_beta   90.00
_cell.angle_gamma   90.00
#
_symmetry.space_group_name_H-M   'P 1'
#
loop_
_entity.id
_entity.type
_entity.pdbx_description
1 polymer ?
#
loop_
_entity_poly.entity_id
_entity_poly.type
_entity_poly.pdbx_seq_one_letter_code
_entity_poly.pdbx_strand_id
1 'polypeptide(L)'
;MLNVAATQFGKRADEWPAERIAKLERDEVEQLRHNAAALGESEIVSRCEAVLATRSQSRRAAPSKSAKARRLISRSAAFEARGVYLANARTSWSGVRRSDGVVVIGIWADAVQSRDGGCSCLLWAPNSGGSQPWSDTAAGQERRQHCELAVAAALAEGLLVYGERLDGHVPEDKARSVHGVDPLTVVHLRVEKRGPEYWAVWGKRADSGLVR
;
A
#
# COMPACT_ATOMS: atom_id res chain seq x y z
N MET A 1 54.56 0.70 -15.82
CA MET A 1 53.34 0.75 -14.98
C MET A 1 52.50 1.92 -15.44
N LEU A 2 51.34 1.68 -16.08
CA LEU A 2 50.24 2.64 -16.18
C LEU A 2 48.95 1.87 -16.53
N ASN A 3 48.01 1.90 -15.58
CA ASN A 3 46.55 1.76 -15.68
C ASN A 3 45.93 0.75 -16.66
N VAL A 4 45.79 -0.50 -16.20
CA VAL A 4 44.82 -1.47 -16.75
C VAL A 4 43.46 -1.41 -16.00
N ALA A 5 43.41 -0.80 -14.82
CA ALA A 5 42.19 -0.75 -14.00
C ALA A 5 41.11 0.19 -14.56
N ALA A 6 41.47 1.35 -15.10
CA ALA A 6 40.49 2.34 -15.59
C ALA A 6 39.67 1.84 -16.81
N THR A 7 40.26 0.95 -17.62
CA THR A 7 39.64 0.43 -18.85
C THR A 7 38.57 -0.63 -18.57
N GLN A 8 38.59 -1.26 -17.40
CA GLN A 8 37.65 -2.34 -17.04
C GLN A 8 36.36 -1.79 -16.41
N PHE A 9 36.42 -0.65 -15.70
CA PHE A 9 35.25 0.01 -15.12
C PHE A 9 34.34 0.65 -16.18
N GLY A 10 34.88 1.20 -17.27
CA GLY A 10 34.09 1.79 -18.36
C GLY A 10 33.24 0.77 -19.14
N LYS A 11 33.75 -0.46 -19.35
CA LYS A 11 33.07 -1.48 -20.17
C LYS A 11 31.83 -2.10 -19.51
N ARG A 12 31.73 -2.10 -18.17
CA ARG A 12 30.57 -2.65 -17.45
C ARG A 12 29.43 -1.66 -17.30
N ALA A 13 29.73 -0.37 -17.21
CA ALA A 13 28.71 0.68 -17.25
C ALA A 13 28.01 0.74 -18.63
N ASP A 14 28.71 0.39 -19.72
CA ASP A 14 28.11 0.24 -21.06
C ASP A 14 27.14 -0.95 -21.17
N GLU A 15 27.30 -1.97 -20.33
CA GLU A 15 26.44 -3.17 -20.32
C GLU A 15 25.07 -2.90 -19.64
N TRP A 16 25.04 -1.93 -18.74
CA TRP A 16 23.86 -1.49 -17.98
C TRP A 16 23.51 -0.02 -18.25
N PRO A 17 23.08 0.30 -19.48
CA PRO A 17 22.58 1.62 -19.81
C PRO A 17 21.21 1.86 -19.13
N ALA A 18 20.88 3.13 -18.88
CA ALA A 18 19.68 3.52 -18.14
C ALA A 18 18.39 2.94 -18.76
N GLU A 19 18.33 2.83 -20.08
CA GLU A 19 17.21 2.26 -20.84
C GLU A 19 17.03 0.77 -20.58
N ARG A 20 18.11 0.04 -20.33
CA ARG A 20 18.06 -1.39 -20.01
C ARG A 20 17.59 -1.60 -18.58
N ILE A 21 18.12 -0.81 -17.65
CA ILE A 21 17.69 -0.82 -16.24
C ILE A 21 16.21 -0.44 -16.13
N ALA A 22 15.73 0.51 -16.94
CA ALA A 22 14.33 0.92 -16.97
C ALA A 22 13.35 -0.18 -17.45
N LYS A 23 13.83 -1.22 -18.12
CA LYS A 23 13.03 -2.38 -18.57
C LYS A 23 12.94 -3.51 -17.54
N LEU A 24 13.78 -3.48 -16.50
CA LEU A 24 13.77 -4.48 -15.43
C LEU A 24 12.62 -4.23 -14.46
N GLU A 25 12.09 -5.28 -13.84
CA GLU A 25 11.12 -5.14 -12.76
C GLU A 25 11.74 -4.46 -11.53
N ARG A 26 10.90 -3.92 -10.63
CA ARG A 26 11.40 -3.15 -9.49
C ARG A 26 12.39 -3.95 -8.62
N ASP A 27 12.06 -5.20 -8.33
CA ASP A 27 12.88 -6.08 -7.48
C ASP A 27 14.21 -6.41 -8.17
N GLU A 28 14.22 -6.53 -9.50
CA GLU A 28 15.43 -6.74 -10.30
C GLU A 28 16.34 -5.50 -10.29
N VAL A 29 15.77 -4.29 -10.33
CA VAL A 29 16.54 -3.04 -10.19
C VAL A 29 17.12 -2.90 -8.78
N GLU A 30 16.38 -3.28 -7.74
CA GLU A 30 16.85 -3.27 -6.35
C GLU A 30 17.98 -4.30 -6.13
N GLN A 31 17.85 -5.50 -6.69
CA GLN A 31 18.90 -6.53 -6.65
C GLN A 31 20.16 -6.09 -7.43
N LEU A 32 19.99 -5.50 -8.62
CA LEU A 32 21.11 -4.97 -9.42
C LEU A 32 21.85 -3.87 -8.66
N ARG A 33 21.12 -2.95 -8.01
CA ARG A 33 21.72 -1.91 -7.17
C ARG A 33 22.54 -2.50 -6.02
N HIS A 34 22.01 -3.51 -5.33
CA HIS A 34 22.71 -4.17 -4.23
C HIS A 34 24.02 -4.83 -4.69
N ASN A 35 23.96 -5.56 -5.81
CA ASN A 35 25.13 -6.21 -6.39
C ASN A 35 26.18 -5.19 -6.86
N ALA A 36 25.75 -4.10 -7.51
CA ALA A 36 26.64 -3.02 -7.96
C ALA A 36 27.31 -2.31 -6.78
N ALA A 37 26.58 -2.08 -5.67
CA ALA A 37 27.13 -1.50 -4.45
C ALA A 37 28.20 -2.40 -3.82
N ALA A 38 27.95 -3.72 -3.75
CA ALA A 38 28.92 -4.69 -3.24
C ALA A 38 30.19 -4.77 -4.10
N LEU A 39 30.09 -4.46 -5.40
CA LEU A 39 31.20 -4.45 -6.35
C LEU A 39 31.85 -3.06 -6.52
N GLY A 40 31.38 -2.04 -5.81
CA GLY A 40 31.90 -0.66 -5.91
C GLY A 40 31.53 0.08 -7.19
N GLU A 41 30.57 -0.42 -7.97
CA GLU A 41 30.16 0.11 -9.28
C GLU A 41 29.18 1.28 -9.11
N SER A 42 29.72 2.41 -8.63
CA SER A 42 28.95 3.59 -8.19
C SER A 42 28.08 4.23 -9.30
N GLU A 43 28.49 4.11 -10.56
CA GLU A 43 27.73 4.66 -11.69
C GLU A 43 26.44 3.85 -11.96
N ILE A 44 26.51 2.52 -11.85
CA ILE A 44 25.35 1.64 -11.99
C ILE A 44 24.40 1.82 -10.81
N VAL A 45 24.94 2.01 -9.60
CA VAL A 45 24.15 2.35 -8.40
C VAL A 45 23.35 3.64 -8.64
N SER A 46 24.01 4.71 -9.10
CA SER A 46 23.37 6.00 -9.40
C SER A 46 22.26 5.88 -10.45
N ARG A 47 22.50 5.10 -11.53
CA ARG A 47 21.49 4.85 -12.57
C ARG A 47 20.29 4.06 -12.02
N CYS A 48 20.51 3.05 -11.18
CA CYS A 48 19.43 2.31 -10.53
C CYS A 48 18.61 3.20 -9.61
N GLU A 49 19.26 4.06 -8.82
CA GLU A 49 18.59 5.04 -7.96
C GLU A 49 17.76 6.05 -8.75
N ALA A 50 18.26 6.54 -9.88
CA ALA A 50 17.51 7.43 -10.77
C ALA A 50 16.26 6.76 -11.37
N VAL A 51 16.36 5.48 -11.78
CA VAL A 51 15.22 4.70 -12.29
C VAL A 51 14.18 4.45 -11.19
N LEU A 52 14.63 4.07 -9.98
CA LEU A 52 13.76 3.88 -8.83
C LEU A 52 13.07 5.20 -8.40
N ALA A 53 13.80 6.31 -8.42
CA ALA A 53 13.28 7.65 -8.13
C ALA A 53 12.23 8.07 -9.17
N THR A 54 12.49 7.86 -10.46
CA THR A 54 11.55 8.20 -11.54
C THR A 54 10.26 7.37 -11.43
N ARG A 55 10.36 6.08 -11.08
CA ARG A 55 9.20 5.22 -10.80
C ARG A 55 8.42 5.68 -9.57
N SER A 56 9.11 6.13 -8.52
CA SER A 56 8.46 6.71 -7.33
C SER A 56 7.75 8.03 -7.64
N GLN A 57 8.30 8.85 -8.54
CA GLN A 57 7.70 10.12 -9.00
C GLN A 57 6.54 9.91 -9.97
N SER A 58 6.57 8.89 -10.83
CA SER A 58 5.43 8.50 -11.66
C SER A 58 4.25 7.96 -10.82
N ARG A 59 4.53 7.31 -9.68
CA ARG A 59 3.51 6.96 -8.68
C ARG A 59 3.05 8.15 -7.82
N ARG A 60 3.79 9.27 -7.79
CA ARG A 60 3.25 10.56 -7.36
C ARG A 60 2.38 11.10 -8.48
N ALA A 61 1.21 10.51 -8.66
CA ALA A 61 0.15 11.09 -9.48
C ALA A 61 0.00 12.57 -9.07
N ALA A 62 0.04 13.46 -10.06
CA ALA A 62 -0.19 14.88 -9.87
C ALA A 62 -1.44 15.09 -9.00
N PRO A 63 -1.45 16.07 -8.08
CA PRO A 63 -2.61 16.33 -7.24
C PRO A 63 -3.82 16.54 -8.17
N SER A 64 -4.82 15.66 -8.07
CA SER A 64 -6.02 15.81 -8.86
C SER A 64 -6.61 17.18 -8.53
N LYS A 65 -6.93 17.96 -9.57
CA LYS A 65 -7.46 19.33 -9.47
C LYS A 65 -8.88 19.40 -8.88
N SER A 66 -9.28 18.46 -8.02
CA SER A 66 -10.56 18.45 -7.30
C SER A 66 -10.45 18.56 -5.78
N ALA A 67 -9.26 18.89 -5.25
CA ALA A 67 -9.07 19.28 -3.86
C ALA A 67 -9.71 20.66 -3.56
N LYS A 68 -11.02 20.83 -3.79
CA LYS A 68 -11.81 21.77 -2.99
C LYS A 68 -11.78 21.23 -1.57
N ALA A 69 -10.88 21.80 -0.75
CA ALA A 69 -10.74 21.63 0.69
C ALA A 69 -11.56 20.47 1.29
N ARG A 70 -11.12 19.22 1.05
CA ARG A 70 -11.65 18.09 1.82
C ARG A 70 -11.29 18.38 3.26
N ARG A 71 -12.29 18.66 4.10
CA ARG A 71 -12.09 18.83 5.54
C ARG A 71 -11.79 17.46 6.12
N LEU A 72 -10.53 17.05 5.99
CA LEU A 72 -10.05 15.79 6.54
C LEU A 72 -10.15 15.88 8.07
N ILE A 73 -10.66 14.82 8.68
CA ILE A 73 -10.76 14.69 10.13
C ILE A 73 -9.82 13.59 10.63
N SER A 74 -9.64 13.51 11.95
CA SER A 74 -8.86 12.44 12.55
C SER A 74 -9.50 11.07 12.27
N ARG A 75 -8.66 10.04 12.24
CA ARG A 75 -9.09 8.65 12.00
C ARG A 75 -10.16 8.23 13.00
N SER A 76 -9.92 8.42 14.30
CA SER A 76 -10.89 8.06 15.36
C SER A 76 -12.21 8.80 15.18
N ALA A 77 -12.19 10.10 14.89
CA ALA A 77 -13.41 10.87 14.66
C ALA A 77 -14.18 10.37 13.42
N ALA A 78 -13.50 9.90 12.38
CA ALA A 78 -14.16 9.32 11.20
C ALA A 78 -14.83 7.97 11.52
N PHE A 79 -14.21 7.12 12.34
CA PHE A 79 -14.86 5.90 12.82
C PHE A 79 -16.07 6.21 13.70
N GLU A 80 -15.96 7.18 14.60
CA GLU A 80 -17.07 7.61 15.47
C GLU A 80 -18.23 8.21 14.67
N ALA A 81 -17.96 8.99 13.62
CA ALA A 81 -18.97 9.48 12.68
C ALA A 81 -19.68 8.34 11.92
N ARG A 82 -19.06 7.16 11.88
CA ARG A 82 -19.66 5.91 11.39
C ARG A 82 -20.16 5.01 12.53
N GLY A 83 -20.38 5.53 13.74
CA GLY A 83 -20.92 4.76 14.87
C GLY A 83 -19.99 3.64 15.36
N VAL A 84 -18.70 3.70 15.05
CA VAL A 84 -17.69 2.74 15.48
C VAL A 84 -16.75 3.38 16.48
N TYR A 85 -16.65 2.76 17.66
CA TYR A 85 -15.63 3.09 18.64
C TYR A 85 -14.50 2.08 18.53
N LEU A 86 -13.31 2.55 18.17
CA LEU A 86 -12.13 1.71 18.02
C LEU A 86 -11.68 1.16 19.38
N ALA A 87 -11.29 -0.12 19.43
CA ALA A 87 -10.75 -0.73 20.65
C ALA A 87 -9.48 -0.01 21.12
N ASN A 88 -8.62 0.39 20.19
CA ASN A 88 -7.48 1.27 20.46
C ASN A 88 -7.42 2.40 19.40
N ALA A 89 -7.74 3.63 19.84
CA ALA A 89 -7.75 4.82 18.98
C ALA A 89 -6.40 5.14 18.32
N ARG A 90 -5.26 4.61 18.83
CA ARG A 90 -3.94 4.80 18.22
C ARG A 90 -3.65 3.75 17.16
N THR A 91 -3.96 2.48 17.43
CA THR A 91 -3.45 1.35 16.62
C THR A 91 -4.52 0.58 15.84
N SER A 92 -5.79 0.54 16.28
CA SER A 92 -6.83 -0.26 15.63
C SER A 92 -7.23 0.30 14.28
N TRP A 93 -7.20 -0.45 13.18
CA TRP A 93 -7.55 0.05 11.83
C TRP A 93 -8.95 -0.34 11.35
N SER A 94 -9.73 -0.96 12.21
CA SER A 94 -11.08 -1.44 11.88
C SER A 94 -11.92 -1.57 13.13
N GLY A 95 -13.23 -1.65 12.97
CA GLY A 95 -14.15 -1.89 14.07
C GLY A 95 -15.53 -2.28 13.57
N VAL A 96 -16.33 -2.85 14.47
CA VAL A 96 -17.71 -3.27 14.19
C VAL A 96 -18.68 -2.22 14.71
N ARG A 97 -19.59 -1.76 13.85
CA ARG A 97 -20.66 -0.84 14.22
C ARG A 97 -21.70 -1.59 15.05
N ARG A 98 -21.98 -1.10 16.26
CA ARG A 98 -22.86 -1.80 17.21
C ARG A 98 -24.32 -1.88 16.75
N SER A 99 -24.78 -0.94 15.93
CA SER A 99 -26.20 -0.85 15.54
C SER A 99 -26.62 -1.92 14.53
N ASP A 100 -25.74 -2.33 13.64
CA ASP A 100 -26.06 -3.17 12.48
C ASP A 100 -25.01 -4.27 12.21
N GLY A 101 -23.93 -4.33 12.98
CA GLY A 101 -22.85 -5.31 12.80
C GLY A 101 -21.95 -5.03 11.59
N VAL A 102 -22.11 -3.89 10.91
CA VAL A 102 -21.29 -3.54 9.75
C VAL A 102 -19.84 -3.35 10.18
N VAL A 103 -18.92 -4.02 9.48
CA VAL A 103 -17.49 -3.85 9.70
C VAL A 103 -17.02 -2.60 8.95
N VAL A 104 -16.48 -1.63 9.66
CA VAL A 104 -15.84 -0.44 9.08
C VAL A 104 -14.33 -0.64 9.11
N ILE A 105 -13.66 -0.41 7.98
CA ILE A 105 -12.23 -0.64 7.82
C ILE A 105 -11.56 0.62 7.24
N GLY A 106 -10.44 1.04 7.84
CA GLY A 106 -9.59 2.08 7.29
C GLY A 106 -8.75 1.56 6.12
N ILE A 107 -8.77 2.25 4.99
CA ILE A 107 -8.04 1.88 3.78
C ILE A 107 -7.18 3.07 3.36
N TRP A 108 -5.88 2.85 3.25
CA TRP A 108 -5.00 3.84 2.66
C TRP A 108 -5.38 4.12 1.22
N ALA A 109 -5.63 5.39 0.88
CA ALA A 109 -6.04 5.78 -0.46
C ALA A 109 -4.98 5.46 -1.51
N ASP A 110 -3.70 5.49 -1.15
CA ASP A 110 -2.57 5.16 -2.03
C ASP A 110 -2.34 3.65 -2.21
N ALA A 111 -2.92 2.81 -1.34
CA ALA A 111 -2.87 1.35 -1.43
C ALA A 111 -3.97 0.77 -2.33
N VAL A 112 -4.92 1.61 -2.76
CA VAL A 112 -6.02 1.18 -3.63
C VAL A 112 -5.49 0.87 -5.02
N GLN A 113 -5.69 -0.37 -5.44
CA GLN A 113 -5.44 -0.83 -6.79
C GLN A 113 -6.72 -0.63 -7.61
N SER A 114 -6.67 0.24 -8.61
CA SER A 114 -7.80 0.46 -9.53
C SER A 114 -7.52 -0.19 -10.89
N ARG A 115 -8.46 -1.00 -11.37
CA ARG A 115 -8.39 -1.66 -12.69
C ARG A 115 -9.79 -1.90 -13.23
N ASP A 116 -10.02 -1.59 -14.51
CA ASP A 116 -11.26 -1.89 -15.25
C ASP A 116 -12.55 -1.43 -14.54
N GLY A 117 -12.50 -0.28 -13.85
CA GLY A 117 -13.64 0.27 -13.11
C GLY A 117 -13.94 -0.43 -11.77
N GLY A 118 -13.10 -1.39 -11.37
CA GLY A 118 -13.06 -1.97 -10.04
C GLY A 118 -11.89 -1.44 -9.21
N CYS A 119 -12.03 -1.51 -7.90
CA CYS A 119 -10.99 -1.20 -6.95
C CYS A 119 -10.77 -2.39 -6.02
N SER A 120 -9.52 -2.59 -5.59
CA SER A 120 -9.18 -3.56 -4.57
C SER A 120 -8.05 -3.10 -3.67
N CYS A 121 -8.03 -3.56 -2.43
CA CYS A 121 -6.96 -3.29 -1.48
C CYS A 121 -6.72 -4.52 -0.60
N LEU A 122 -5.47 -4.86 -0.34
CA LEU A 122 -5.13 -5.86 0.67
C LEU A 122 -5.51 -5.33 2.05
N LEU A 123 -6.26 -6.12 2.83
CA LEU A 123 -6.67 -5.77 4.19
C LEU A 123 -5.87 -6.52 5.24
N TRP A 124 -5.50 -7.77 4.96
CA TRP A 124 -4.69 -8.60 5.83
C TRP A 124 -4.03 -9.73 5.04
N ALA A 125 -2.78 -10.05 5.36
CA ALA A 125 -2.05 -11.23 4.85
C ALA A 125 -1.14 -11.75 5.97
N PRO A 126 -0.79 -13.05 5.98
CA PRO A 126 0.19 -13.56 6.94
C PRO A 126 1.57 -12.93 6.69
N ASN A 127 2.34 -12.72 7.76
CA ASN A 127 3.72 -12.25 7.67
C ASN A 127 4.65 -13.34 7.15
N SER A 128 4.66 -13.56 5.85
CA SER A 128 5.56 -14.51 5.20
C SER A 128 6.90 -13.85 4.92
N GLY A 129 7.97 -14.36 5.56
CA GLY A 129 9.33 -13.89 5.32
C GLY A 129 9.59 -12.43 5.74
N GLY A 130 8.81 -11.87 6.66
CA GLY A 130 8.96 -10.49 7.11
C GLY A 130 8.31 -9.45 6.19
N SER A 131 7.52 -9.86 5.20
CA SER A 131 6.91 -8.96 4.21
C SER A 131 5.72 -8.16 4.76
N GLN A 132 5.08 -8.63 5.84
CA GLN A 132 3.94 -7.98 6.48
C GLN A 132 4.05 -8.01 8.01
N PRO A 133 5.09 -7.41 8.62
CA PRO A 133 5.32 -7.50 10.08
C PRO A 133 4.16 -6.93 10.91
N TRP A 134 3.31 -6.10 10.30
CA TRP A 134 2.12 -5.54 10.90
C TRP A 134 0.99 -6.56 11.13
N SER A 135 0.94 -7.66 10.36
CA SER A 135 -0.13 -8.66 10.50
C SER A 135 -0.11 -9.34 11.86
N ASP A 136 1.08 -9.46 12.46
CA ASP A 136 1.31 -10.18 13.72
C ASP A 136 1.09 -9.29 14.94
N THR A 137 0.93 -7.97 14.74
CA THR A 137 0.58 -7.04 15.81
C THR A 137 -0.84 -7.28 16.31
N ALA A 138 -1.16 -6.80 17.52
CA ALA A 138 -2.52 -6.86 18.05
C ALA A 138 -3.54 -6.20 17.12
N ALA A 139 -3.19 -5.06 16.50
CA ALA A 139 -4.04 -4.38 15.52
C ALA A 139 -4.19 -5.17 14.20
N GLY A 140 -3.12 -5.85 13.77
CA GLY A 140 -3.17 -6.76 12.62
C GLY A 140 -4.12 -7.95 12.87
N GLN A 141 -4.03 -8.57 14.04
CA GLN A 141 -4.91 -9.69 14.41
C GLN A 141 -6.36 -9.23 14.61
N GLU A 142 -6.59 -8.06 15.22
CA GLU A 142 -7.90 -7.43 15.29
C GLU A 142 -8.50 -7.24 13.89
N ARG A 143 -7.72 -6.66 12.96
CA ARG A 143 -8.16 -6.46 11.58
C ARG A 143 -8.47 -7.78 10.87
N ARG A 144 -7.72 -8.84 11.13
CA ARG A 144 -8.02 -10.18 10.61
C ARG A 144 -9.38 -10.68 11.11
N GLN A 145 -9.65 -10.57 12.40
CA GLN A 145 -10.94 -10.97 12.99
C GLN A 145 -12.10 -10.18 12.37
N HIS A 146 -11.93 -8.86 12.17
CA HIS A 146 -12.93 -8.05 11.47
C HIS A 146 -13.09 -8.44 10.00
N CYS A 147 -12.03 -8.85 9.29
CA CYS A 147 -12.16 -9.40 7.93
C CYS A 147 -12.97 -10.70 7.92
N GLU A 148 -12.75 -11.60 8.89
CA GLU A 148 -13.50 -12.85 9.03
C GLU A 148 -15.00 -12.57 9.24
N LEU A 149 -15.34 -11.60 10.10
CA LEU A 149 -16.71 -11.13 10.29
C LEU A 149 -17.31 -10.52 9.02
N ALA A 150 -16.54 -9.68 8.31
CA ALA A 150 -16.99 -9.03 7.08
C ALA A 150 -17.25 -10.03 5.95
N VAL A 151 -16.46 -11.10 5.85
CA VAL A 151 -16.70 -12.21 4.92
C VAL A 151 -18.00 -12.93 5.28
N ALA A 152 -18.24 -13.22 6.56
CA ALA A 152 -19.44 -13.92 7.01
C ALA A 152 -20.72 -13.09 6.83
N ALA A 153 -20.67 -11.79 7.12
CA ALA A 153 -21.81 -10.88 7.05
C ALA A 153 -22.06 -10.29 5.65
N ALA A 154 -21.08 -10.40 4.73
CA ALA A 154 -21.07 -9.78 3.41
C ALA A 154 -21.32 -8.25 3.40
N LEU A 155 -21.10 -7.58 4.53
CA LEU A 155 -21.35 -6.15 4.72
C LEU A 155 -20.14 -5.49 5.36
N ALA A 156 -19.48 -4.63 4.58
CA ALA A 156 -18.39 -3.80 5.07
C ALA A 156 -18.33 -2.44 4.39
N GLU A 157 -17.81 -1.47 5.13
CA GLU A 157 -17.57 -0.11 4.68
C GLU A 157 -16.07 0.22 4.79
N GLY A 158 -15.57 0.97 3.82
CA GLY A 158 -14.20 1.48 3.79
C GLY A 158 -14.16 2.98 4.01
N LEU A 159 -13.26 3.41 4.89
CA LEU A 159 -12.89 4.81 5.08
C LEU A 159 -11.54 5.07 4.41
N LEU A 160 -11.51 6.00 3.46
CA LEU A 160 -10.26 6.35 2.76
C LEU A 160 -9.40 7.27 3.62
N VAL A 161 -8.22 6.76 4.00
CA VAL A 161 -7.21 7.47 4.77
C VAL A 161 -6.21 8.10 3.82
N TYR A 162 -6.01 9.41 3.94
CA TYR A 162 -5.06 10.18 3.15
C TYR A 162 -3.84 10.55 4.01
N GLY A 163 -2.65 10.42 3.42
CA GLY A 163 -1.39 10.73 4.08
C GLY A 163 -0.20 10.16 3.32
N GLU A 164 0.99 10.31 3.88
CA GLU A 164 2.21 9.69 3.37
C GLU A 164 2.55 8.46 4.20
N ARG A 165 2.62 7.29 3.55
CA ARG A 165 3.17 6.08 4.16
C ARG A 165 4.68 6.23 4.32
N LEU A 166 5.23 5.70 5.41
CA LEU A 166 6.67 5.63 5.57
C LEU A 166 7.22 4.46 4.73
N ASP A 167 7.78 4.76 3.57
CA ASP A 167 8.47 3.76 2.74
C ASP A 167 9.63 3.13 3.54
N GLY A 168 9.72 1.79 3.51
CA GLY A 168 10.79 1.04 4.20
C GLY A 168 10.56 0.76 5.69
N HIS A 169 9.49 1.30 6.30
CA HIS A 169 9.09 0.98 7.67
C HIS A 169 7.56 0.85 7.73
N VAL A 170 7.09 -0.37 7.48
CA VAL A 170 5.71 -0.78 7.75
C VAL A 170 5.52 -0.77 9.27
N PRO A 171 4.54 -0.04 9.81
CA PRO A 171 3.12 -0.43 9.74
C PRO A 171 2.17 0.65 9.22
N GLU A 172 0.90 0.28 9.01
CA GLU A 172 -0.20 1.26 8.79
C GLU A 172 -0.26 2.30 9.92
N ASP A 173 0.25 1.99 11.12
CA ASP A 173 0.35 2.89 12.27
C ASP A 173 1.54 3.89 12.21
N LYS A 174 2.47 3.77 11.25
CA LYS A 174 3.57 4.72 11.02
C LYS A 174 3.42 5.38 9.66
N ALA A 175 2.45 6.29 9.59
CA ALA A 175 2.46 7.29 8.55
C ALA A 175 3.62 8.26 8.79
N ARG A 176 4.34 8.64 7.72
CA ARG A 176 5.21 9.82 7.76
C ARG A 176 4.39 11.08 8.04
N SER A 177 3.15 11.10 7.53
CA SER A 177 2.10 12.06 7.89
C SER A 177 0.72 11.43 7.68
N VAL A 178 -0.21 11.58 8.62
CA VAL A 178 -1.65 11.34 8.37
C VAL A 178 -2.28 12.70 8.07
N HIS A 179 -2.75 12.91 6.84
CA HIS A 179 -3.44 14.14 6.45
C HIS A 179 -4.90 14.11 6.95
N GLY A 180 -5.45 12.90 7.07
CA GLY A 180 -6.73 12.62 7.71
C GLY A 180 -7.64 11.78 6.84
N VAL A 181 -8.88 11.61 7.29
CA VAL A 181 -9.91 10.81 6.63
C VAL A 181 -10.97 11.74 6.08
N ASP A 182 -11.44 11.48 4.86
CA ASP A 182 -12.62 12.14 4.31
C ASP A 182 -13.88 11.50 4.92
N PRO A 183 -14.64 12.19 5.79
CA PRO A 183 -15.79 11.60 6.45
C PRO A 183 -16.99 11.39 5.51
N LEU A 184 -16.99 12.04 4.34
CA LEU A 184 -18.11 11.97 3.39
C LEU A 184 -17.91 10.87 2.35
N THR A 185 -16.66 10.47 2.09
CA THR A 185 -16.34 9.44 1.12
C THR A 185 -16.25 8.07 1.80
N VAL A 186 -17.39 7.38 1.89
CA VAL A 186 -17.48 5.99 2.37
C VAL A 186 -17.64 5.05 1.18
N VAL A 187 -16.73 4.08 1.04
CA VAL A 187 -16.85 3.04 0.01
C VAL A 187 -17.56 1.82 0.57
N HIS A 188 -18.56 1.32 -0.13
CA HIS A 188 -19.19 0.05 0.21
C HIS A 188 -18.37 -1.05 -0.44
N LEU A 189 -17.87 -2.00 0.35
CA LEU A 189 -16.93 -3.00 -0.11
C LEU A 189 -17.36 -4.41 0.28
N ARG A 190 -16.95 -5.38 -0.52
CA ARG A 190 -16.97 -6.80 -0.16
C ARG A 190 -15.57 -7.18 0.32
N VAL A 191 -15.50 -7.97 1.38
CA VAL A 191 -14.26 -8.63 1.77
C VAL A 191 -14.23 -10.02 1.15
N GLU A 192 -13.15 -10.32 0.43
CA GLU A 192 -12.89 -11.62 -0.17
C GLU A 192 -11.71 -12.28 0.51
N LYS A 193 -11.82 -13.58 0.80
CA LYS A 193 -10.70 -14.40 1.22
C LYS A 193 -10.06 -15.05 0.00
N ARG A 194 -8.76 -14.81 -0.21
CA ARG A 194 -7.96 -15.37 -1.32
C ARG A 194 -6.80 -16.16 -0.72
N GLY A 195 -7.00 -17.46 -0.54
CA GLY A 195 -6.06 -18.28 0.23
C GLY A 195 -5.92 -17.78 1.66
N PRO A 196 -4.72 -17.38 2.12
CA PRO A 196 -4.51 -16.84 3.46
C PRO A 196 -4.77 -15.31 3.55
N GLU A 197 -5.05 -14.64 2.44
CA GLU A 197 -5.18 -13.19 2.39
C GLU A 197 -6.65 -12.73 2.41
N TYR A 198 -6.87 -11.53 2.93
CA TYR A 198 -8.14 -10.83 2.90
C TYR A 198 -8.02 -9.56 2.08
N TRP A 199 -8.95 -9.39 1.14
CA TRP A 199 -8.97 -8.30 0.18
C TRP A 199 -10.30 -7.55 0.24
N ALA A 200 -10.26 -6.23 0.29
CA ALA A 200 -11.41 -5.40 -0.03
C ALA A 200 -11.54 -5.33 -1.55
N VAL A 201 -12.77 -5.46 -2.05
CA VAL A 201 -13.13 -5.19 -3.44
C VAL A 201 -14.38 -4.33 -3.51
N TRP A 202 -14.40 -3.35 -4.42
CA TRP A 202 -15.57 -2.51 -4.69
C TRP A 202 -15.56 -1.97 -6.12
N GLY A 203 -16.64 -1.30 -6.51
CA GLY A 203 -16.87 -0.90 -7.91
C GLY A 203 -17.29 -2.08 -8.79
N LYS A 204 -17.15 -1.95 -10.12
CA LYS A 204 -17.69 -2.92 -11.11
C LYS A 204 -17.16 -4.35 -10.96
N ARG A 205 -16.05 -4.54 -10.22
CA ARG A 205 -15.47 -5.85 -9.90
C ARG A 205 -16.24 -6.62 -8.82
N ALA A 206 -17.00 -5.94 -7.95
CA ALA A 206 -17.83 -6.62 -6.95
C ALA A 206 -18.97 -7.42 -7.60
N ASP A 207 -19.53 -6.89 -8.70
CA ASP A 207 -20.65 -7.48 -9.43
C ASP A 207 -20.24 -8.69 -10.29
N SER A 208 -18.96 -8.83 -10.63
CA SER A 208 -18.45 -9.91 -11.49
C SER A 208 -18.15 -11.22 -10.74
N GLY A 209 -18.34 -11.24 -9.42
CA GLY A 209 -18.21 -12.46 -8.59
C GLY A 209 -19.44 -13.36 -8.58
N LEU A 210 -20.54 -12.96 -9.24
CA LEU A 210 -21.75 -13.77 -9.37
C LEU A 210 -21.77 -14.48 -10.74
N VAL A 211 -20.91 -15.48 -10.92
CA VAL A 211 -21.15 -16.50 -11.94
C VAL A 211 -21.65 -17.74 -11.19
N ARG A 212 -22.86 -18.14 -11.59
CA ARG A 212 -23.72 -19.20 -11.04
C ARG A 212 -23.01 -20.49 -10.66
#